data_AF-A0A8B8FA88-F1
#
_entry.id   AF-A0A8B8FA88-F1
#
_cell.length_a   1.000
_cell.length_b   1.000
_cell.length_c   1.000
_cell.angle_alpha   90.00
_cell.angle_beta   90.00
_cell.angle_gamma   90.00
#
_symmetry.space_group_name_H-M   'P 1'
#
loop_
_entity.id
_entity.type
_entity.pdbx_description
1 polymer ?
#
loop_
_entity_poly.entity_id
_entity_poly.type
_entity_poly.pdbx_seq_one_letter_code
_entity_poly.pdbx_strand_id
1 'polypeptide(L)'
;MSEKRFCFLINCLRFDDRTTRLQRKNETKLAPISVVWDILMFNCKNNYKPSSYVTIDEQLVGFRGRCPFRMYIPSKPTRYGIKIVMMCDNATKYVIDSIPYLGKGTVPNGQVAADFYVKNLVKSIKGSNRNLTMDNWFCNVPLIQSLLHDDKLTVIGTIKKNKRELPTQFTDIKFQNRTSDTSFFLFHEDFTVVSYKPNQSKLVTLISSAHQDSSIDPITKKTRDSVEL
;
A
#
# COMPACT_ATOMS: atom_id res chain seq x y z
N MET A 1 -19.57 -34.73 3.81
CA MET A 1 -20.35 -34.31 2.62
C MET A 1 -19.89 -35.16 1.44
N SER A 2 -20.77 -35.60 0.54
CA SER A 2 -20.35 -36.35 -0.66
C SER A 2 -19.74 -35.42 -1.71
N GLU A 3 -18.85 -35.96 -2.55
CA GLU A 3 -18.25 -35.23 -3.68
C GLU A 3 -19.32 -34.60 -4.58
N LYS A 4 -20.36 -35.37 -4.94
CA LYS A 4 -21.49 -34.88 -5.74
C LYS A 4 -22.14 -33.65 -5.11
N ARG A 5 -22.39 -33.67 -3.79
CA ARG A 5 -22.99 -32.54 -3.09
C ARG A 5 -22.04 -31.34 -3.02
N PHE A 6 -20.75 -31.56 -2.79
CA PHE A 6 -19.75 -30.49 -2.80
C PHE A 6 -19.67 -29.79 -4.17
N CYS A 7 -19.55 -30.56 -5.26
CA CYS A 7 -19.53 -30.05 -6.63
C CYS A 7 -20.83 -29.32 -7.01
N PHE A 8 -21.98 -29.79 -6.54
CA PHE A 8 -23.23 -29.07 -6.74
C PHE A 8 -23.22 -27.71 -6.03
N LEU A 9 -22.88 -27.69 -4.74
CA LEU A 9 -22.90 -26.47 -3.93
C LEU A 9 -21.92 -25.42 -4.47
N ILE A 10 -20.66 -25.79 -4.75
CA ILE A 10 -19.64 -24.84 -5.20
C ILE A 10 -20.02 -24.12 -6.51
N ASN A 11 -20.76 -24.79 -7.41
CA ASN A 11 -21.23 -24.20 -8.67
C ASN A 11 -22.48 -23.31 -8.50
N CYS A 12 -23.24 -23.50 -7.41
CA CYS A 12 -24.49 -22.81 -7.13
C CYS A 12 -24.35 -21.64 -6.13
N LEU A 13 -23.21 -21.48 -5.46
CA LEU A 13 -22.98 -20.39 -4.51
C LEU A 13 -23.14 -19.01 -5.16
N ARG A 14 -23.95 -18.14 -4.55
CA ARG A 14 -24.18 -16.75 -4.95
C ARG A 14 -24.18 -15.88 -3.70
N PHE A 15 -23.73 -14.63 -3.84
CA PHE A 15 -23.59 -13.68 -2.73
C PHE A 15 -24.41 -12.41 -2.95
N ASP A 16 -25.41 -12.48 -3.82
CA ASP A 16 -26.16 -11.33 -4.25
C ASP A 16 -27.56 -11.69 -4.76
N ASP A 17 -28.47 -10.72 -4.73
CA ASP A 17 -29.81 -10.88 -5.30
C ASP A 17 -29.77 -10.62 -6.82
N ARG A 18 -30.25 -11.62 -7.58
CA ARG A 18 -30.36 -11.56 -9.04
C ARG A 18 -31.30 -10.46 -9.50
N THR A 19 -32.37 -10.16 -8.75
CA THR A 19 -33.40 -9.18 -9.14
C THR A 19 -32.84 -7.75 -9.19
N THR A 20 -31.94 -7.40 -8.27
CA THR A 20 -31.33 -6.05 -8.17
C THR A 20 -29.98 -5.94 -8.87
N ARG A 21 -29.43 -7.05 -9.38
CA ARG A 21 -28.06 -7.13 -9.91
C ARG A 21 -27.79 -6.15 -11.06
N LEU A 22 -28.74 -5.97 -11.96
CA LEU A 22 -28.55 -5.08 -13.13
C LEU A 22 -28.37 -3.62 -12.70
N GLN A 23 -29.18 -3.16 -11.75
CA GLN A 23 -29.05 -1.82 -11.20
C GLN A 23 -27.72 -1.65 -10.46
N ARG A 24 -27.37 -2.57 -9.55
CA ARG A 24 -26.12 -2.48 -8.77
C ARG A 24 -24.85 -2.54 -9.62
N LYS A 25 -24.89 -3.22 -10.78
CA LYS A 25 -23.78 -3.23 -11.73
C LYS A 25 -23.48 -1.86 -12.36
N ASN A 26 -24.47 -0.97 -12.41
CA ASN A 26 -24.27 0.40 -12.87
C ASN A 26 -23.50 1.24 -11.84
N GLU A 27 -23.61 0.89 -10.57
CA GLU A 27 -22.91 1.56 -9.46
C GLU A 27 -21.50 0.99 -9.26
N THR A 28 -21.36 -0.34 -9.28
CA THR A 28 -20.07 -0.98 -9.02
C THR A 28 -19.91 -2.31 -9.77
N LYS A 29 -18.70 -2.52 -10.31
CA LYS A 29 -18.33 -3.82 -10.91
C LYS A 29 -18.22 -4.94 -9.86
N LEU A 30 -18.13 -4.60 -8.58
CA LEU A 30 -18.06 -5.54 -7.46
C LEU A 30 -19.46 -6.02 -7.01
N ALA A 31 -20.54 -5.54 -7.63
CA ALA A 31 -21.92 -5.82 -7.21
C ALA A 31 -22.26 -7.29 -6.86
N PRO A 32 -21.73 -8.33 -7.54
CA PRO A 32 -22.01 -9.71 -7.18
C PRO A 32 -21.50 -10.16 -5.80
N ILE A 33 -20.58 -9.41 -5.18
CA ILE A 33 -20.01 -9.73 -3.87
C ILE A 33 -19.92 -8.53 -2.92
N SER A 34 -20.35 -7.34 -3.34
CA SER A 34 -20.11 -6.10 -2.60
C SER A 34 -20.66 -6.14 -1.17
N VAL A 35 -21.87 -6.68 -0.97
CA VAL A 35 -22.47 -6.79 0.38
C VAL A 35 -21.62 -7.64 1.31
N VAL A 36 -21.14 -8.80 0.84
CA VAL A 36 -20.28 -9.69 1.64
C VAL A 36 -18.93 -9.04 1.91
N TRP A 37 -18.38 -8.34 0.91
CA TRP A 37 -17.13 -7.59 1.06
C TRP A 37 -17.25 -6.50 2.13
N ASP A 38 -18.34 -5.73 2.11
CA ASP A 38 -18.58 -4.64 3.05
C ASP A 38 -18.76 -5.18 4.47
N ILE A 39 -19.49 -6.29 4.64
CA ILE A 39 -19.63 -7.00 5.94
C ILE A 39 -18.25 -7.47 6.44
N LEU A 40 -17.44 -8.07 5.56
CA LEU A 40 -16.11 -8.55 5.92
C LEU A 40 -15.23 -7.38 6.40
N MET A 41 -15.15 -6.30 5.63
CA MET A 41 -14.33 -5.13 5.97
C MET A 41 -14.84 -4.41 7.22
N PHE A 42 -16.16 -4.32 7.40
CA PHE A 42 -16.76 -3.79 8.62
C PHE A 42 -16.33 -4.60 9.85
N ASN A 43 -16.41 -5.92 9.78
CA ASN A 43 -15.99 -6.79 10.87
C ASN A 43 -14.48 -6.74 11.11
N CYS A 44 -13.66 -6.69 10.06
CA CYS A 44 -12.21 -6.56 10.18
C CYS A 44 -11.83 -5.29 10.96
N LYS A 45 -12.46 -4.16 10.62
CA LYS A 45 -12.21 -2.86 11.27
C LYS A 45 -12.66 -2.80 12.72
N ASN A 46 -13.81 -3.38 13.06
CA ASN A 46 -14.43 -3.21 14.37
C ASN A 46 -13.94 -4.20 15.44
N ASN A 47 -13.40 -5.35 15.03
CA ASN A 47 -13.02 -6.41 15.96
C ASN A 47 -11.53 -6.45 16.32
N TYR A 48 -10.74 -5.48 15.85
CA TYR A 48 -9.30 -5.44 16.12
C TYR A 48 -8.79 -4.01 16.26
N LYS A 49 -7.92 -3.78 17.26
CA LYS A 49 -7.21 -2.52 17.44
C LYS A 49 -5.77 -2.68 16.94
N PRO A 50 -5.37 -1.98 15.86
CA PRO A 50 -4.02 -2.11 15.31
C PRO A 50 -2.92 -1.71 16.29
N SER A 51 -1.73 -2.30 16.12
CA SER A 51 -0.52 -1.91 16.83
C SER A 51 -0.01 -0.53 16.37
N SER A 52 1.16 -0.12 16.82
CA SER A 52 1.77 1.17 16.46
C SER A 52 2.15 1.27 14.98
N TYR A 53 2.35 0.14 14.29
CA TYR A 53 2.85 0.09 12.93
C TYR A 53 1.88 -0.64 12.02
N VAL A 54 1.50 0.00 10.93
CA VAL A 54 0.65 -0.56 9.88
C VAL A 54 1.36 -0.46 8.54
N THR A 55 1.00 -1.33 7.60
CA THR A 55 1.54 -1.33 6.24
C THR A 55 0.42 -1.27 5.22
N ILE A 56 0.63 -0.51 4.14
CA ILE A 56 -0.25 -0.55 2.95
C ILE A 56 0.54 -1.11 1.78
N ASP A 57 -0.01 -2.15 1.17
CA ASP A 57 0.54 -2.78 -0.04
C ASP A 57 -0.60 -3.42 -0.86
N GLU A 58 -0.27 -3.99 -2.02
CA GLU A 58 -1.20 -4.78 -2.81
C GLU A 58 -1.03 -6.30 -2.67
N GLN A 59 -2.17 -6.97 -2.72
CA GLN A 59 -2.30 -8.39 -2.97
C GLN A 59 -2.87 -8.64 -4.36
N LEU A 60 -2.37 -9.67 -5.05
CA LEU A 60 -2.93 -10.12 -6.32
C LEU A 60 -3.54 -11.52 -6.13
N VAL A 61 -4.87 -11.60 -6.08
CA VAL A 61 -5.59 -12.87 -5.98
C VAL A 61 -5.65 -13.51 -7.36
N GLY A 62 -4.95 -14.64 -7.51
CA GLY A 62 -4.82 -15.34 -8.79
C GLY A 62 -6.16 -15.70 -9.42
N PHE A 63 -6.42 -15.20 -10.63
CA PHE A 63 -7.65 -15.49 -11.35
C PHE A 63 -7.45 -15.32 -12.86
N ARG A 64 -7.75 -16.37 -13.64
CA ARG A 64 -7.61 -16.37 -15.11
C ARG A 64 -8.94 -16.35 -15.86
N GLY A 65 -10.07 -16.47 -15.18
CA GLY A 65 -11.39 -16.38 -15.81
C GLY A 65 -11.71 -14.99 -16.35
N ARG A 66 -12.90 -14.85 -16.96
CA ARG A 66 -13.41 -13.55 -17.43
C ARG A 66 -13.83 -12.71 -16.22
N CYS A 67 -13.08 -11.64 -15.95
CA CYS A 67 -13.39 -10.66 -14.93
C CYS A 67 -13.06 -9.26 -15.48
N PRO A 68 -13.98 -8.28 -15.42
CA PRO A 68 -13.82 -6.98 -16.05
C PRO A 68 -12.74 -6.08 -15.42
N PHE A 69 -12.19 -6.50 -14.27
CA PHE A 69 -11.14 -5.80 -13.53
C PHE A 69 -9.95 -6.70 -13.20
N ARG A 70 -9.78 -7.78 -13.98
CA ARG A 70 -8.58 -8.61 -13.91
C ARG A 70 -7.36 -7.79 -14.37
N MET A 71 -6.30 -7.82 -13.57
CA MET A 71 -5.03 -7.17 -13.81
C MET A 71 -3.97 -8.17 -14.28
N TYR A 72 -3.03 -7.68 -15.08
CA TYR A 72 -1.78 -8.36 -15.39
C TYR A 72 -0.62 -7.64 -14.69
N ILE A 73 0.11 -8.34 -13.81
CA ILE A 73 1.27 -7.80 -13.09
C ILE A 73 2.45 -8.75 -13.32
N PRO A 74 3.40 -8.42 -14.22
CA PRO A 74 4.48 -9.31 -14.64
C PRO A 74 5.37 -9.79 -13.49
N SER A 75 5.57 -8.95 -12.48
CA SER A 75 6.49 -9.19 -11.36
C SER A 75 5.93 -10.11 -10.27
N LYS A 76 4.62 -10.41 -10.27
CA LYS A 76 4.01 -11.29 -9.26
C LYS A 76 4.02 -12.75 -9.74
N PRO A 77 4.13 -13.74 -8.82
CA PRO A 77 4.16 -15.17 -9.19
C PRO A 77 2.97 -15.59 -10.05
N THR A 78 1.76 -15.19 -9.63
CA THR A 78 0.56 -15.33 -10.45
C THR A 78 0.31 -14.05 -11.22
N ARG A 79 0.75 -13.99 -12.47
CA ARG A 79 0.73 -12.75 -13.27
C ARG A 79 -0.66 -12.19 -13.55
N TYR A 80 -1.72 -13.00 -13.49
CA TYR A 80 -3.10 -12.58 -13.76
C TYR A 80 -3.99 -12.75 -12.53
N GLY A 81 -4.71 -11.72 -12.14
CA GLY A 81 -5.58 -11.81 -10.98
C GLY A 81 -6.38 -10.55 -10.68
N ILE A 82 -7.04 -10.55 -9.53
CA ILE A 82 -7.77 -9.41 -8.99
C ILE A 82 -6.82 -8.70 -8.03
N LYS A 83 -6.48 -7.44 -8.33
CA LYS A 83 -5.64 -6.60 -7.47
C LYS A 83 -6.50 -6.06 -6.32
N ILE A 84 -6.01 -6.22 -5.09
CA ILE A 84 -6.64 -5.71 -3.86
C ILE A 84 -5.57 -4.89 -3.13
N VAL A 85 -5.88 -3.64 -2.78
CA VAL A 85 -5.01 -2.83 -1.93
C VAL A 85 -5.48 -2.99 -0.49
N MET A 86 -4.57 -3.26 0.43
CA MET A 86 -4.92 -3.57 1.81
C MET A 86 -4.02 -2.86 2.81
N MET A 87 -4.61 -2.53 3.95
CA MET A 87 -3.90 -2.05 5.14
C MET A 87 -3.87 -3.17 6.16
N CYS A 88 -2.66 -3.57 6.57
CA CYS A 88 -2.44 -4.63 7.54
C CYS A 88 -1.66 -4.13 8.74
N ASP A 89 -1.92 -4.73 9.89
CA ASP A 89 -1.12 -4.54 11.09
C ASP A 89 0.26 -5.21 10.94
N ASN A 90 1.34 -4.51 11.27
CA ASN A 90 2.67 -5.07 11.07
C ASN A 90 2.98 -6.20 12.07
N ALA A 91 2.55 -6.09 13.33
CA ALA A 91 2.90 -7.08 14.35
C ALA A 91 2.17 -8.42 14.13
N THR A 92 0.86 -8.38 13.87
CA THR A 92 0.02 -9.58 13.79
C THR A 92 -0.28 -10.04 12.36
N LYS A 93 0.06 -9.21 11.36
CA LYS A 93 -0.34 -9.39 9.96
C LYS A 93 -1.85 -9.38 9.74
N TYR A 94 -2.63 -8.88 10.71
CA TYR A 94 -4.07 -8.78 10.62
C TYR A 94 -4.51 -7.76 9.57
N VAL A 95 -5.47 -8.12 8.71
CA VAL A 95 -6.04 -7.22 7.69
C VAL A 95 -7.04 -6.27 8.36
N ILE A 96 -6.76 -4.98 8.31
CA ILE A 96 -7.60 -3.95 8.94
C ILE A 96 -8.68 -3.47 7.97
N ASP A 97 -8.28 -3.08 6.77
CA ASP A 97 -9.20 -2.65 5.71
C ASP A 97 -8.61 -2.98 4.33
N SER A 98 -9.46 -3.08 3.30
CA SER A 98 -9.02 -3.33 1.94
C SER A 98 -10.01 -2.87 0.87
N ILE A 99 -9.46 -2.46 -0.27
CA ILE A 99 -10.20 -1.91 -1.40
C ILE A 99 -9.80 -2.67 -2.68
N PRO A 100 -10.71 -3.40 -3.33
CA PRO A 100 -10.44 -4.03 -4.61
C PRO A 100 -10.25 -2.99 -5.72
N TYR A 101 -9.26 -3.21 -6.58
CA TYR A 101 -9.10 -2.42 -7.80
C TYR A 101 -10.07 -2.92 -8.88
N LEU A 102 -11.02 -2.07 -9.28
CA LEU A 102 -12.09 -2.38 -10.23
C LEU A 102 -11.81 -1.86 -11.65
N GLY A 103 -10.54 -1.58 -11.98
CA GLY A 103 -10.18 -0.99 -13.27
C GLY A 103 -10.48 0.51 -13.37
N LYS A 104 -10.64 0.99 -14.61
CA LYS A 104 -11.09 2.36 -14.88
C LYS A 104 -12.42 2.64 -14.16
N GLY A 105 -12.49 3.77 -13.46
CA GLY A 105 -13.63 4.19 -12.66
C GLY A 105 -13.53 3.89 -11.16
N THR A 106 -12.51 3.15 -10.71
CA THR A 106 -12.33 2.90 -9.26
C THR A 106 -11.95 4.17 -8.49
N VAL A 107 -11.08 4.98 -9.09
CA VAL A 107 -10.61 6.23 -8.52
C VAL A 107 -11.41 7.37 -9.17
N PRO A 108 -11.98 8.31 -8.39
CA PRO A 108 -12.68 9.47 -8.93
C PRO A 108 -11.79 10.28 -9.88
N ASN A 109 -12.41 10.89 -10.90
CA ASN A 109 -11.69 11.73 -11.85
C ASN A 109 -10.98 12.89 -11.13
N GLY A 110 -9.72 13.15 -11.52
CA GLY A 110 -8.90 14.20 -10.93
C GLY A 110 -8.14 13.80 -9.66
N GLN A 111 -8.38 12.60 -9.11
CA GLN A 111 -7.62 12.11 -7.95
C GLN A 111 -6.42 11.24 -8.36
N VAL A 112 -5.33 11.39 -7.63
CA VAL A 112 -4.17 10.49 -7.73
C VAL A 112 -4.56 9.16 -7.08
N ALA A 113 -4.36 8.05 -7.81
CA ALA A 113 -4.79 6.73 -7.35
C ALA A 113 -4.16 6.33 -6.00
N ALA A 114 -2.87 6.61 -5.82
CA ALA A 114 -2.16 6.35 -4.56
C ALA A 114 -2.85 7.05 -3.37
N ASP A 115 -3.09 8.36 -3.50
CA ASP A 115 -3.74 9.18 -2.48
C ASP A 115 -5.13 8.66 -2.16
N PHE A 116 -5.92 8.31 -3.20
CA PHE A 116 -7.25 7.73 -3.01
C PHE A 116 -7.20 6.46 -2.15
N TYR A 117 -6.32 5.50 -2.46
CA TYR A 117 -6.25 4.27 -1.68
C TYR A 117 -5.80 4.53 -0.25
N VAL A 118 -4.69 5.28 -0.07
CA VAL A 118 -4.14 5.53 1.25
C VAL A 118 -5.13 6.30 2.11
N LYS A 119 -5.68 7.43 1.63
CA LYS A 119 -6.63 8.24 2.40
C LYS A 119 -7.91 7.51 2.75
N ASN A 120 -8.37 6.55 1.94
CA ASN A 120 -9.55 5.74 2.27
C ASN A 120 -9.23 4.62 3.27
N LEU A 121 -8.09 3.95 3.11
CA LEU A 121 -7.68 2.85 3.99
C LEU A 121 -7.36 3.32 5.41
N VAL A 122 -6.72 4.49 5.55
CA VAL A 122 -6.31 5.00 6.87
C VAL A 122 -7.46 5.62 7.68
N LYS A 123 -8.69 5.71 7.12
CA LYS A 123 -9.82 6.36 7.79
C LYS A 123 -10.07 5.86 9.21
N SER A 124 -9.92 4.56 9.45
CA SER A 124 -10.14 3.93 10.75
C SER A 124 -9.03 4.21 11.78
N ILE A 125 -7.86 4.72 11.35
CA ILE A 125 -6.70 4.98 12.21
C ILE A 125 -6.29 6.46 12.25
N LYS A 126 -7.08 7.37 11.68
CA LYS A 126 -6.83 8.81 11.76
C LYS A 126 -6.79 9.29 13.20
N GLY A 127 -5.94 10.28 13.50
CA GLY A 127 -5.80 10.87 14.82
C GLY A 127 -4.99 10.01 15.80
N SER A 128 -4.43 8.88 15.35
CA SER A 128 -3.96 7.83 16.25
C SER A 128 -2.44 7.78 16.46
N ASN A 129 -1.70 8.65 15.78
CA ASN A 129 -0.22 8.75 15.84
C ASN A 129 0.52 7.46 15.47
N ARG A 130 -0.13 6.58 14.69
CA ARG A 130 0.49 5.36 14.14
C ARG A 130 1.45 5.70 13.02
N ASN A 131 2.40 4.78 12.81
CA ASN A 131 3.30 4.82 11.68
C ASN A 131 2.78 3.92 10.55
N LEU A 132 2.79 4.46 9.33
CA LEU A 132 2.40 3.79 8.11
C LEU A 132 3.63 3.50 7.25
N THR A 133 3.90 2.23 7.01
CA THR A 133 4.89 1.78 6.03
C THR A 133 4.22 1.58 4.67
N MET A 134 4.82 2.08 3.60
CA MET A 134 4.27 1.94 2.25
C MET A 134 5.36 1.85 1.17
N ASP A 135 5.00 1.29 0.02
CA ASP A 135 5.89 1.19 -1.14
C ASP A 135 5.99 2.52 -1.94
N ASN A 136 6.82 2.53 -2.98
CA ASN A 136 7.01 3.72 -3.82
C ASN A 136 5.83 4.07 -4.74
N TRP A 137 4.86 3.18 -4.92
CA TRP A 137 3.64 3.48 -5.65
C TRP A 137 2.75 4.39 -4.82
N PHE A 138 2.72 4.18 -3.50
CA PHE A 138 1.96 4.99 -2.55
C PHE A 138 2.70 6.27 -2.10
N CYS A 139 4.04 6.28 -2.04
CA CYS A 139 4.80 7.43 -1.54
C CYS A 139 4.82 8.65 -2.49
N ASN A 140 4.28 9.78 -2.01
CA ASN A 140 4.52 11.10 -2.56
C ASN A 140 4.55 12.17 -1.45
N VAL A 141 5.30 13.26 -1.66
CA VAL A 141 5.53 14.28 -0.61
C VAL A 141 4.23 14.95 -0.15
N PRO A 142 3.33 15.43 -1.03
CA PRO A 142 2.07 16.04 -0.61
C PRO A 142 1.20 15.11 0.25
N LEU A 143 1.11 13.82 -0.13
CA LEU A 143 0.36 12.83 0.65
C LEU A 143 0.98 12.62 2.03
N ILE A 144 2.31 12.54 2.13
CA ILE A 144 3.01 12.35 3.40
C ILE A 144 2.75 13.53 4.35
N GLN A 145 2.85 14.77 3.85
CA GLN A 145 2.56 15.96 4.64
C GLN A 145 1.09 16.00 5.09
N SER A 146 0.16 15.68 4.20
CA SER A 146 -1.27 15.63 4.56
C SER A 146 -1.58 14.51 5.56
N LEU A 147 -0.88 13.36 5.50
CA LEU A 147 -1.02 12.30 6.51
C LEU A 147 -0.48 12.75 7.87
N LEU A 148 0.65 13.46 7.89
CA LEU A 148 1.26 13.97 9.11
C LEU A 148 0.38 15.04 9.78
N HIS A 149 0.00 16.07 9.03
CA HIS A 149 -0.66 17.25 9.57
C HIS A 149 -2.15 17.04 9.83
N ASP A 150 -2.86 16.48 8.85
CA ASP A 150 -4.33 16.36 8.88
C ASP A 150 -4.78 15.08 9.58
N ASP A 151 -4.10 13.96 9.31
CA ASP A 151 -4.53 12.64 9.78
C ASP A 151 -3.76 12.15 11.02
N LYS A 152 -2.74 12.89 11.49
CA LYS A 152 -1.85 12.52 12.61
C LYS A 152 -1.28 11.10 12.45
N LEU A 153 -0.71 10.85 11.27
CA LEU A 153 -0.05 9.59 10.92
C LEU A 153 1.35 9.89 10.39
N THR A 154 2.35 9.17 10.90
CA THR A 154 3.70 9.24 10.33
C THR A 154 3.84 8.21 9.22
N VAL A 155 4.76 8.45 8.29
CA VAL A 155 5.00 7.59 7.13
C VAL A 155 6.46 7.21 7.05
N ILE A 156 6.73 5.95 6.70
CA ILE A 156 8.02 5.48 6.22
C ILE A 156 7.80 4.78 4.88
N GLY A 157 8.66 5.02 3.90
CA GLY A 157 8.56 4.29 2.65
C GLY A 157 9.63 4.65 1.65
N THR A 158 9.68 3.87 0.57
CA THR A 158 10.57 4.15 -0.55
C THR A 158 9.98 5.24 -1.43
N ILE A 159 10.78 6.21 -1.90
CA ILE A 159 10.32 7.24 -2.84
C ILE A 159 10.99 7.06 -4.20
N LYS A 160 10.23 7.28 -5.28
CA LYS A 160 10.79 7.19 -6.64
C LYS A 160 11.77 8.34 -6.90
N LYS A 161 12.86 8.04 -7.61
CA LYS A 161 13.91 9.02 -7.96
C LYS A 161 13.45 10.11 -8.93
N ASN A 162 12.36 9.89 -9.66
CA ASN A 162 11.84 10.85 -10.64
C ASN A 162 10.97 11.95 -10.02
N LYS A 163 10.96 12.07 -8.69
CA LYS A 163 10.24 13.10 -7.95
C LYS A 163 11.03 14.40 -8.01
N ARG A 164 10.35 15.50 -8.38
CA ARG A 164 10.97 16.82 -8.59
C ARG A 164 11.46 17.45 -7.29
N GLU A 165 10.91 16.99 -6.19
CA GLU A 165 11.23 17.38 -4.82
C GLU A 165 12.59 16.84 -4.37
N LEU A 166 13.15 15.85 -5.07
CA LEU A 166 14.45 15.26 -4.73
C LEU A 166 15.59 15.95 -5.49
N PRO A 167 16.63 16.42 -4.79
CA PRO A 167 17.79 17.02 -5.45
C PRO A 167 18.63 15.95 -6.15
N THR A 168 19.49 16.39 -7.06
CA THR A 168 20.28 15.50 -7.94
C THR A 168 21.15 14.51 -7.17
N GLN A 169 21.70 14.88 -6.01
CA GLN A 169 22.49 13.97 -5.18
C GLN A 169 21.70 12.75 -4.61
N PHE A 170 20.36 12.76 -4.67
CA PHE A 170 19.48 11.66 -4.24
C PHE A 170 19.01 10.79 -5.41
N THR A 171 19.25 11.22 -6.64
CA THR A 171 18.69 10.60 -7.85
C THR A 171 19.77 10.11 -8.79
N ASP A 172 20.89 10.81 -8.89
CA ASP A 172 22.06 10.44 -9.69
C ASP A 172 23.01 9.52 -8.92
N ILE A 173 23.22 8.32 -9.46
CA ILE A 173 24.11 7.30 -8.88
C ILE A 173 25.60 7.61 -9.06
N LYS A 174 25.94 8.45 -10.04
CA LYS A 174 27.33 8.85 -10.36
C LYS A 174 27.72 10.17 -9.70
N PHE A 175 26.80 10.82 -8.99
CA PHE A 175 27.04 12.08 -8.31
C PHE A 175 28.35 12.02 -7.50
N GLN A 176 29.30 12.89 -7.85
CA GLN A 176 30.61 13.01 -7.19
C GLN A 176 31.39 11.69 -7.00
N ASN A 177 31.31 10.74 -7.95
CA ASN A 177 31.99 9.44 -7.84
C ASN A 177 31.65 8.67 -6.54
N ARG A 178 30.41 8.84 -6.04
CA ARG A 178 29.93 8.24 -4.80
C ARG A 178 30.22 6.73 -4.72
N THR A 179 30.83 6.29 -3.63
CA THR A 179 31.15 4.88 -3.39
C THR A 179 29.97 4.10 -2.81
N SER A 180 30.06 2.77 -2.84
CA SER A 180 29.07 1.88 -2.21
C SER A 180 29.12 2.03 -0.69
N ASP A 181 28.03 1.68 -0.01
CA ASP A 181 27.83 1.79 1.43
C ASP A 181 27.90 3.21 1.99
N THR A 182 27.49 4.18 1.18
CA THR A 182 27.36 5.59 1.60
C THR A 182 25.90 6.00 1.67
N SER A 183 25.58 6.95 2.56
CA SER A 183 24.24 7.53 2.74
C SER A 183 24.28 9.05 2.71
N PHE A 184 23.29 9.68 2.08
CA PHE A 184 23.05 11.12 2.14
C PHE A 184 21.69 11.38 2.77
N PHE A 185 21.63 12.37 3.64
CA PHE A 185 20.43 12.77 4.36
C PHE A 185 19.99 14.16 3.91
N LEU A 186 18.68 14.34 3.77
CA LEU A 186 18.03 15.61 3.53
C LEU A 186 16.99 15.77 4.63
N PHE A 187 17.10 16.89 5.34
CA PHE A 187 16.20 17.25 6.42
C PHE A 187 15.25 18.34 5.96
N HIS A 188 13.96 18.08 6.14
CA HIS A 188 12.88 19.02 6.01
C HIS A 188 12.12 19.04 7.34
N GLU A 189 11.40 20.12 7.64
CA GLU A 189 10.62 20.26 8.88
C GLU A 189 9.69 19.04 9.11
N ASP A 190 8.99 18.64 8.05
CA ASP A 190 8.03 17.52 8.10
C ASP A 190 8.62 16.13 7.90
N PHE A 191 9.81 16.00 7.31
CA PHE A 191 10.34 14.69 6.93
C PHE A 191 11.85 14.68 6.71
N THR A 192 12.42 13.49 6.83
CA THR A 192 13.80 13.18 6.46
C THR A 192 13.81 12.26 5.25
N VAL A 193 14.67 12.54 4.28
CA VAL A 193 14.93 11.65 3.15
C VAL A 193 16.34 11.10 3.31
N VAL A 194 16.51 9.80 3.11
CA VAL A 194 17.83 9.19 2.95
C VAL A 194 17.98 8.57 1.57
N SER A 195 19.11 8.86 0.92
CA SER A 195 19.58 8.15 -0.25
C SER A 195 20.72 7.23 0.20
N TYR A 196 20.59 5.92 0.03
CA TYR A 196 21.60 4.91 0.34
C TYR A 196 22.08 4.22 -0.95
N LYS A 197 23.40 4.08 -1.13
CA LYS A 197 24.03 3.42 -2.28
C LYS A 197 24.56 2.05 -1.87
N PRO A 198 23.75 0.97 -1.94
CA PRO A 198 24.19 -0.37 -1.53
C PRO A 198 25.30 -0.94 -2.41
N ASN A 199 25.35 -0.58 -3.69
CA ASN A 199 26.40 -1.02 -4.62
C ASN A 199 26.57 -0.01 -5.77
N GLN A 200 27.50 -0.27 -6.68
CA GLN A 200 27.82 0.67 -7.75
C GLN A 200 26.67 0.94 -8.74
N SER A 201 25.71 0.01 -8.88
CA SER A 201 24.63 0.08 -9.87
C SER A 201 23.26 0.39 -9.29
N LYS A 202 23.12 0.43 -7.96
CA LYS A 202 21.85 0.68 -7.27
C LYS A 202 21.95 1.83 -6.27
N LEU A 203 20.89 2.64 -6.27
CA LEU A 203 20.64 3.71 -5.31
C LEU A 203 19.20 3.54 -4.81
N VAL A 204 19.00 3.56 -3.50
CA VAL A 204 17.71 3.42 -2.83
C VAL A 204 17.41 4.72 -2.10
N THR A 205 16.18 5.21 -2.23
CA THR A 205 15.75 6.44 -1.57
C THR A 205 14.56 6.15 -0.67
N LEU A 206 14.68 6.47 0.61
CA LEU A 206 13.65 6.34 1.62
C LEU A 206 13.24 7.73 2.11
N ILE A 207 11.97 7.88 2.49
CA ILE A 207 11.43 9.07 3.12
C ILE A 207 10.72 8.66 4.42
N SER A 208 10.90 9.47 5.46
CA SER A 208 10.31 9.26 6.78
C SER A 208 9.79 10.58 7.35
N SER A 209 8.53 10.63 7.77
CA SER A 209 8.01 11.72 8.62
C SER A 209 8.02 11.37 10.11
N ALA A 210 8.56 10.21 10.49
CA ALA A 210 8.69 9.77 11.88
C ALA A 210 10.05 10.11 12.50
N HIS A 211 11.07 10.32 11.67
CA HIS A 211 12.48 10.39 12.08
C HIS A 211 13.11 11.70 11.61
N GLN A 212 13.90 12.33 12.49
CA GLN A 212 14.63 13.59 12.23
C GLN A 212 16.13 13.47 12.57
N ASP A 213 16.70 12.26 12.55
CA ASP A 213 18.13 12.03 12.77
C ASP A 213 18.83 11.39 11.55
N SER A 214 20.16 11.40 11.58
CA SER A 214 21.04 10.78 10.57
C SER A 214 21.75 9.53 11.11
N SER A 215 21.18 8.85 12.10
CA SER A 215 21.85 7.70 12.71
C SER A 215 22.03 6.55 11.72
N ILE A 216 23.24 5.99 11.71
CA ILE A 216 23.63 4.85 10.90
C ILE A 216 24.00 3.72 11.85
N ASP A 217 23.50 2.52 11.57
CA ASP A 217 23.87 1.32 12.30
C ASP A 217 25.38 1.02 12.06
N PRO A 218 26.19 0.93 13.13
CA PRO A 218 27.65 0.80 12.99
C PRO A 218 28.08 -0.56 12.42
N ILE A 219 27.24 -1.59 12.51
CA ILE A 219 27.52 -2.95 12.05
C ILE A 219 27.13 -3.09 10.59
N THR A 220 25.90 -2.71 10.25
CA THR A 220 25.36 -2.92 8.91
C THR A 220 25.67 -1.79 7.94
N LYS A 221 26.12 -0.63 8.45
CA LYS A 221 26.30 0.63 7.71
C LYS A 221 25.01 1.11 7.02
N LYS A 222 23.85 0.55 7.38
CA LYS A 222 22.53 0.97 6.90
C LYS A 222 21.96 2.02 7.86
N THR A 223 21.03 2.82 7.36
CA THR A 223 20.23 3.68 8.24
C THR A 223 19.47 2.83 9.26
N ARG A 224 19.33 3.37 10.48
CA ARG A 224 18.67 2.68 11.58
C ARG A 224 17.17 2.57 11.32
N ASP A 225 16.76 1.58 10.54
CA ASP A 225 15.38 1.08 10.55
C ASP A 225 15.32 -0.02 11.61
N SER A 226 15.11 0.36 12.87
CA SER A 226 14.79 -0.61 13.92
C SER A 226 13.37 -1.12 13.71
N VAL A 227 13.22 -2.05 12.78
CA VAL A 227 12.16 -3.06 12.81
C VAL A 227 12.86 -4.39 12.62
N GLU A 228 13.30 -4.98 13.72
CA GLU A 228 13.57 -6.42 13.75
C GLU A 228 12.26 -7.13 13.40
N LEU A 229 12.30 -7.96 12.35
CA LEU A 229 11.21 -8.88 11.97
C LEU A 229 11.25 -10.14 12.83
#